data_AF-A0A0L0F351-F1
#
_entry.id   AF-A0A0L0F351-F1
#
_cell.length_a   1.000
_cell.length_b   1.000
_cell.length_c   1.000
_cell.angle_alpha   90.00
_cell.angle_beta   90.00
_cell.angle_gamma   90.00
#
_symmetry.space_group_name_H-M   'P 1'
#
loop_
_entity.id
_entity.type
_entity.pdbx_description
1 polymer ?
#
loop_
_entity_poly.entity_id
_entity_poly.type
_entity_poly.pdbx_seq_one_letter_code
_entity_poly.pdbx_strand_id
1 'polypeptide(L)'
;IAIDASMSIYQFLIAVRTQGNTLQNESGDTTSHLMGMFYRTIRMVDNGIKPVYVFDGKPPDMKGGELLKRKERRDLTEKELSKAREEGKE
;
A
#
# COMPACT_ATOMS: atom_id res chain seq x y z
N ILE A 1 17.35 5.81 11.52
CA ILE A 1 16.85 6.14 10.15
C ILE A 1 15.35 6.37 10.26
N ALA A 2 14.86 7.51 9.75
CA ALA A 2 13.42 7.77 9.70
C ALA A 2 12.83 7.21 8.39
N ILE A 3 11.76 6.43 8.50
CA ILE A 3 11.12 5.75 7.37
C ILE A 3 9.67 6.25 7.28
N ASP A 4 9.26 6.63 6.09
CA ASP A 4 7.85 6.92 5.79
C ASP A 4 7.03 5.62 5.91
N ALA A 5 6.15 5.59 6.91
CA ALA A 5 5.31 4.45 7.21
C ALA A 5 4.20 4.26 6.17
N SER A 6 3.55 5.35 5.77
CA SER A 6 2.46 5.36 4.77
C SER A 6 2.94 4.74 3.46
N MET A 7 4.12 5.18 3.00
CA MET A 7 4.74 4.66 1.77
C MET A 7 5.18 3.22 1.92
N SER A 8 5.76 2.84 3.07
CA SER A 8 6.17 1.45 3.30
C SER A 8 4.98 0.49 3.28
N ILE A 9 3.88 0.84 3.95
CA ILE A 9 2.64 0.05 3.97
C ILE A 9 2.11 -0.12 2.54
N TYR A 10 2.04 0.95 1.76
CA TYR A 10 1.55 0.88 0.38
C TYR A 10 2.41 -0.05 -0.49
N GLN A 11 3.75 0.03 -0.36
CA GLN A 11 4.66 -0.88 -1.04
C GLN A 11 4.39 -2.35 -0.70
N PHE A 12 4.13 -2.66 0.58
CA PHE A 12 3.87 -4.03 1.00
C PHE A 12 2.54 -4.57 0.49
N LEU A 13 1.49 -3.74 0.43
CA LEU A 13 0.20 -4.14 -0.16
C LEU A 13 0.30 -4.46 -1.66
N ILE A 14 1.25 -3.84 -2.37
CA ILE A 14 1.49 -4.12 -3.79
C ILE A 14 2.40 -5.32 -3.96
N ALA A 15 3.53 -5.36 -3.26
CA ALA A 15 4.59 -6.34 -3.50
C ALA A 15 4.33 -7.70 -2.84
N VAL A 16 3.69 -7.74 -1.67
CA VAL A 16 3.50 -8.97 -0.90
C VAL A 16 2.15 -9.58 -1.25
N ARG A 17 2.13 -10.45 -2.27
CA ARG A 17 0.94 -11.10 -2.83
C ARG A 17 1.21 -12.57 -3.12
N THR A 18 0.16 -13.38 -3.07
CA THR A 18 0.18 -14.79 -3.48
C THR A 18 -0.77 -14.96 -4.65
N GLN A 19 -0.25 -15.44 -5.79
CA GLN A 19 -1.04 -15.63 -7.02
C GLN A 19 -1.83 -14.38 -7.45
N GLY A 20 -1.25 -13.18 -7.26
CA GLY A 20 -1.88 -11.91 -7.60
C GLY A 20 -2.83 -11.34 -6.54
N ASN A 21 -3.26 -12.16 -5.57
CA ASN A 21 -4.10 -11.75 -4.46
C ASN A 21 -3.28 -11.27 -3.26
N THR A 22 -3.81 -10.31 -2.51
CA THR A 22 -3.22 -9.88 -1.24
C THR A 22 -3.26 -11.01 -0.23
N LEU A 23 -2.26 -11.09 0.65
CA LEU A 23 -2.29 -12.04 1.76
C LEU A 23 -3.40 -11.66 2.73
N GLN A 24 -4.16 -12.65 3.18
CA GLN A 24 -5.30 -12.49 4.08
C GLN A 24 -5.26 -13.53 5.21
N ASN A 25 -5.89 -13.22 6.33
CA ASN A 25 -6.20 -14.19 7.38
C ASN A 25 -7.46 -15.00 7.03
N GLU A 26 -7.85 -15.94 7.89
CA GLU A 26 -9.06 -16.76 7.69
C GLU A 26 -10.36 -15.94 7.67
N SER A 27 -10.36 -14.75 8.29
CA SER A 27 -11.48 -13.80 8.28
C SER A 27 -11.53 -12.91 7.03
N GLY A 28 -10.53 -13.00 6.14
CA GLY A 28 -10.42 -12.18 4.93
C GLY A 28 -9.70 -10.83 5.12
N ASP A 29 -9.21 -10.51 6.32
CA ASP A 29 -8.48 -9.27 6.58
C ASP A 29 -7.09 -9.32 5.95
N THR A 30 -6.66 -8.22 5.35
CA THR A 30 -5.35 -8.13 4.67
C THR A 30 -4.20 -8.17 5.68
N THR A 31 -3.20 -9.01 5.45
CA THR A 31 -2.03 -9.18 6.34
C THR A 31 -0.70 -8.85 5.67
N SER A 32 -0.68 -8.58 4.35
CA SER A 32 0.53 -8.24 3.57
C SER A 32 1.38 -7.14 4.19
N HIS A 33 0.74 -6.08 4.70
CA HIS A 33 1.43 -4.95 5.31
C HIS A 33 2.09 -5.31 6.65
N LEU A 34 1.47 -6.18 7.45
CA LEU A 34 2.01 -6.66 8.72
C LEU A 34 3.25 -7.52 8.48
N MET A 35 3.16 -8.50 7.57
CA MET A 35 4.30 -9.34 7.20
C MET A 35 5.47 -8.51 6.66
N GLY A 36 5.16 -7.58 5.74
CA GLY A 36 6.17 -6.72 5.15
C GLY A 36 6.89 -5.86 6.19
N MET A 37 6.13 -5.19 7.06
CA MET A 37 6.68 -4.37 8.14
C MET A 37 7.53 -5.20 9.10
N PHE A 38 7.04 -6.38 9.51
CA PHE A 38 7.72 -7.24 10.46
C PHE A 38 9.08 -7.71 9.93
N TYR A 39 9.11 -8.39 8.78
CA TYR A 39 10.35 -8.94 8.24
C TYR A 39 11.34 -7.88 7.76
N ARG A 40 10.85 -6.76 7.20
CA ARG A 40 11.74 -5.64 6.80
C ARG A 40 12.39 -5.00 8.03
N THR A 41 11.63 -4.81 9.10
CA THR A 41 12.14 -4.19 10.34
C THR A 41 13.18 -5.09 11.01
N ILE A 42 12.92 -6.40 11.12
CA ILE A 42 13.90 -7.37 11.64
C ILE A 42 15.19 -7.28 10.84
N ARG A 43 15.11 -7.36 9.51
CA ARG A 43 16.31 -7.29 8.66
C ARG A 43 17.08 -5.99 8.84
N MET A 44 16.40 -4.85 9.02
CA MET A 44 17.08 -3.58 9.31
C MET A 44 17.80 -3.63 10.67
N VAL A 45 17.12 -4.10 11.70
CA VAL A 45 17.68 -4.22 13.06
C VAL A 45 18.87 -5.19 13.10
N ASP A 46 18.78 -6.32 12.41
CA ASP A 46 19.87 -7.31 12.29
C ASP A 46 21.11 -6.71 11.63
N ASN A 47 20.92 -5.74 10.72
CA ASN A 47 22.01 -4.98 10.09
C ASN A 47 22.44 -3.74 10.90
N GLY A 48 22.05 -3.65 12.17
CA GLY A 48 22.42 -2.55 13.07
C GLY A 48 21.68 -1.24 12.82
N ILE A 49 20.69 -1.23 11.93
CA ILE A 49 19.89 -0.03 11.65
C ILE A 49 18.83 0.09 12.75
N LYS A 50 18.70 1.29 13.31
CA LYS A 50 17.60 1.65 14.23
C LYS A 50 16.52 2.41 13.45
N PRO A 51 15.47 1.74 12.94
CA PRO A 51 14.41 2.39 12.18
C PRO A 51 13.42 3.10 13.10
N VAL A 52 12.91 4.25 12.65
CA VAL A 52 11.79 4.96 13.25
C VAL A 52 10.77 5.20 12.15
N TYR A 53 9.58 4.63 12.29
CA TYR A 53 8.50 4.83 11.33
C TYR A 53 7.73 6.11 11.65
N VAL A 54 7.57 6.97 10.64
CA VAL A 54 6.86 8.24 10.74
C VAL A 54 5.60 8.14 9.90
N PHE A 55 4.46 8.37 10.54
CA PHE A 55 3.16 8.40 9.88
C PHE A 55 2.80 9.83 9.49
N ASP A 56 2.11 9.96 8.36
CA ASP A 56 1.56 11.24 7.95
C ASP A 56 0.47 11.71 8.91
N GLY A 57 0.48 13.00 9.22
CA GLY A 57 -0.61 13.68 9.92
C GLY A 57 -1.64 14.25 8.95
N LYS A 58 -2.37 15.27 9.41
CA LYS A 58 -3.32 16.00 8.55
C LYS A 58 -2.56 16.65 7.37
N PRO A 59 -2.97 16.42 6.12
CA PRO A 59 -2.35 17.08 4.98
C PRO A 59 -2.60 18.60 5.02
N PRO A 60 -1.65 19.42 4.56
CA PRO A 60 -1.82 20.88 4.51
C PRO A 60 -2.84 21.27 3.43
N ASP A 61 -3.56 22.38 3.63
CA ASP A 61 -4.68 22.79 2.78
C ASP A 61 -4.28 23.01 1.31
N MET A 62 -3.07 23.49 1.06
CA MET A 62 -2.51 23.66 -0.29
C MET A 62 -2.38 22.35 -1.08
N LYS A 63 -2.38 21.19 -0.41
CA LYS A 63 -2.28 19.85 -1.05
C LYS A 63 -3.64 19.36 -1.59
N GLY A 64 -4.74 20.08 -1.35
CA GLY A 64 -6.09 19.68 -1.75
C GLY A 64 -6.23 19.38 -3.25
N GLY A 65 -5.64 20.21 -4.11
CA GLY A 65 -5.69 20.00 -5.57
C GLY A 65 -5.02 18.71 -6.03
N GLU A 66 -3.89 18.33 -5.40
CA GLU A 66 -3.18 17.09 -5.70
C GLU A 66 -3.94 15.85 -5.18
N LEU A 67 -4.61 15.97 -4.03
CA LEU A 67 -5.47 14.90 -3.51
C LEU A 67 -6.66 14.61 -4.44
N LEU A 68 -7.24 15.66 -5.04
CA LEU A 68 -8.32 15.52 -6.03
C LEU A 68 -7.84 14.77 -7.28
N LYS A 69 -6.70 15.18 -7.87
CA LYS A 69 -6.11 14.48 -9.02
C LYS A 69 -5.83 13.00 -8.76
N ARG A 70 -5.36 12.66 -7.55
CA ARG A 70 -5.13 11.27 -7.15
C ARG A 70 -6.42 10.47 -7.07
N LYS A 71 -7.49 11.10 -6.57
CA LYS A 71 -8.82 10.48 -6.52
C LYS A 71 -9.36 10.23 -7.93
N GLU A 72 -9.30 11.23 -8.81
CA GLU A 72 -9.73 11.10 -10.20
C GLU A 72 -9.01 9.96 -10.93
N ARG A 73 -7.69 9.84 -10.72
CA ARG A 73 -6.91 8.74 -11.30
C ARG A 73 -7.40 7.38 -10.81
N ARG A 74 -7.67 7.25 -9.51
CA ARG A 74 -8.20 6.00 -8.92
C ARG A 74 -9.55 5.64 -9.55
N ASP A 75 -10.44 6.62 -9.66
CA ASP A 75 -11.79 6.41 -10.20
C ASP A 75 -11.76 6.05 -11.71
N LEU A 76 -10.82 6.61 -12.48
CA LEU A 76 -10.58 6.24 -13.88
C LEU A 76 -10.07 4.80 -14.01
N THR A 77 -9.04 4.44 -13.24
CA THR A 77 -8.49 3.07 -13.26
C THR A 77 -9.52 2.03 -12.82
N GLU A 78 -10.40 2.36 -11.88
CA GLU A 78 -11.49 1.46 -11.45
C GLU A 78 -12.50 1.23 -12.58
N LYS A 79 -12.85 2.27 -13.34
CA LYS A 79 -13.72 2.15 -14.53
C LYS A 79 -13.07 1.31 -15.63
N GLU A 80 -11.80 1.55 -15.93
CA GLU A 80 -11.05 0.77 -16.92
C GLU A 80 -10.94 -0.70 -16.51
N LEU A 81 -10.68 -0.97 -15.23
CA LEU A 81 -10.64 -2.33 -14.69
C LEU A 81 -11.99 -3.03 -14.82
N SER A 82 -13.11 -2.33 -14.57
CA SER A 82 -14.45 -2.90 -14.75
C SER A 82 -14.71 -3.30 -16.20
N LYS A 83 -14.40 -2.41 -17.15
CA LYS A 83 -14.53 -2.69 -18.58
C LYS A 83 -13.69 -3.88 -19.02
N ALA A 84 -12.41 -3.92 -18.63
CA ALA A 84 -11.52 -5.02 -18.97
C ALA A 84 -11.99 -6.36 -18.36
N ARG A 85 -12.61 -6.35 -17.18
CA ARG A 85 -13.21 -7.55 -16.56
C ARG A 85 -14.49 -8.01 -17.25
N GLU A 86 -15.24 -7.11 -17.85
CA GLU A 86 -16.43 -7.42 -18.67
C GLU A 86 -16.01 -7.98 -20.03
N GLU A 87 -15.01 -7.38 -20.67
CA GLU A 87 -14.46 -7.79 -21.98
C GLU A 87 -13.68 -9.12 -21.91
N GLY A 88 -12.97 -9.39 -20.80
CA GLY A 88 -12.21 -10.63 -20.60
C GLY A 88 -13.02 -11.83 -20.09
N LYS A 89 -14.37 -11.73 -20.10
CA LYS A 89 -15.30 -12.81 -19.72
C LYS A 89 -15.95 -13.52 -20.92
N GLU A 90 -15.54 -13.22 -22.15
CA GLU A 90 -15.71 -14.11 -23.32
C GLU A 90 -14.52 -15.05 -23.47
#